data_AF-A0A5C4S5N1-F1
#
_entry.id   AF-A0A5C4S5N1-F1
#
_cell.length_a   1.000
_cell.length_b   1.000
_cell.length_c   1.000
_cell.angle_alpha   90.00
_cell.angle_beta   90.00
_cell.angle_gamma   90.00
#
_symmetry.space_group_name_H-M   'P 1'
#
loop_
_entity.id
_entity.type
_entity.pdbx_description
1 polymer ?
#
loop_
_entity_poly.entity_id
_entity_poly.type
_entity_poly.pdbx_seq_one_letter_code
_entity_poly.pdbx_strand_id
1 'polypeptide(L)'
;MSTDSVADTLSKLATHWTEFRPESTYAQVVLVTEPLYNVVGSTGDPKIYGETWRQLLISYGIGTGAHDHCYTTDPLPEGASSHPHFLVGGHMTLQQDGHVPTGGRCYLMPLCQWHNSTTRDGIAQQHNLDRMLELHGYNIGEPAVTFRARLPDERPYALVYQQGDAWFSTNLTEAEEARLASEGLIEEGAGNTVSVSAYMLLKREVEDGRVVYSVLATQLPAG
;
A
#
# COMPACT_ATOMS: atom_id res chain seq x y z
N MET A 1 -10.75 -18.99 5.12
CA MET A 1 -9.80 -18.07 5.77
C MET A 1 -10.60 -16.85 6.17
N SER A 2 -10.55 -16.45 7.44
CA SER A 2 -11.18 -15.21 7.90
C SER A 2 -10.58 -14.07 7.09
N THR A 3 -11.41 -13.33 6.35
CA THR A 3 -10.98 -12.05 5.79
C THR A 3 -11.00 -11.06 6.93
N ASP A 4 -9.85 -10.88 7.59
CA ASP A 4 -9.69 -9.85 8.61
C ASP A 4 -10.16 -8.50 8.04
N SER A 5 -10.91 -7.74 8.83
CA SER A 5 -11.35 -6.42 8.40
C SER A 5 -10.14 -5.47 8.29
N VAL A 6 -10.34 -4.35 7.60
CA VAL A 6 -9.33 -3.28 7.54
C VAL A 6 -8.96 -2.81 8.95
N ALA A 7 -9.98 -2.66 9.81
CA ALA A 7 -9.79 -2.26 11.19
C ALA A 7 -8.95 -3.29 11.96
N ASP A 8 -9.15 -4.60 11.73
CA ASP A 8 -8.31 -5.64 12.33
C ASP A 8 -6.87 -5.55 11.85
N THR A 9 -6.67 -5.31 10.55
CA THR A 9 -5.33 -5.17 9.96
C THR A 9 -4.62 -3.93 10.53
N LEU A 10 -5.30 -2.79 10.60
CA LEU A 10 -4.77 -1.57 11.19
C LEU A 10 -4.52 -1.71 12.69
N SER A 11 -5.35 -2.46 13.41
CA SER A 11 -5.17 -2.74 14.85
C SER A 11 -3.92 -3.59 15.10
N LYS A 12 -3.73 -4.64 14.28
CA LYS A 12 -2.52 -5.47 14.31
C LYS A 12 -1.27 -4.66 13.95
N LEU A 13 -1.35 -3.82 12.92
CA LEU A 13 -0.26 -2.94 12.52
C LEU A 13 0.06 -1.91 13.60
N ALA A 14 -0.94 -1.25 14.19
CA ALA A 14 -0.73 -0.27 15.25
C ALA A 14 -0.05 -0.90 16.48
N THR A 15 -0.47 -2.11 16.85
CA THR A 15 0.18 -2.88 17.92
C THR A 15 1.63 -3.17 17.57
N HIS A 16 1.87 -3.74 16.38
CA HIS A 16 3.22 -4.03 15.91
C HIS A 16 4.09 -2.76 15.83
N TRP A 17 3.52 -1.64 15.42
CA TRP A 17 4.24 -0.39 15.22
C TRP A 17 4.52 0.39 16.51
N THR A 18 3.86 0.01 17.60
CA THR A 18 4.21 0.49 18.94
C THR A 18 5.56 -0.11 19.38
N GLU A 19 5.87 -1.34 18.95
CA GLU A 19 7.14 -2.02 19.23
C GLU A 19 8.21 -1.72 18.17
N PHE A 20 7.78 -1.53 16.91
CA PHE A 20 8.63 -1.30 15.75
C PHE A 20 8.26 0.03 15.06
N ARG A 21 9.18 0.99 14.99
CA ARG A 21 8.88 2.27 14.32
C ARG A 21 9.24 2.18 12.83
N PRO A 22 8.25 2.12 11.91
CA PRO A 22 8.57 2.03 10.49
C PRO A 22 9.21 3.34 9.99
N GLU A 23 10.17 3.21 9.08
CA GLU A 23 10.79 4.34 8.38
C GLU A 23 9.83 4.95 7.34
N SER A 24 10.15 6.12 6.81
CA SER A 24 9.42 6.73 5.68
C SER A 24 9.52 5.85 4.42
N THR A 25 8.47 5.89 3.61
CA THR A 25 8.39 5.21 2.32
C THR A 25 8.67 6.17 1.19
N TYR A 26 8.94 5.63 0.02
CA TYR A 26 8.78 6.36 -1.23
C TYR A 26 8.42 5.41 -2.36
N ALA A 27 7.82 5.99 -3.40
CA ALA A 27 7.43 5.27 -4.59
C ALA A 27 7.94 6.01 -5.82
N GLN A 28 8.61 5.29 -6.72
CA GLN A 28 9.15 5.84 -7.96
C GLN A 28 8.79 4.96 -9.14
N VAL A 29 8.51 5.60 -10.28
CA VAL A 29 8.27 4.88 -11.53
C VAL A 29 9.61 4.43 -12.09
N VAL A 30 9.73 3.13 -12.35
CA VAL A 30 10.93 2.50 -12.90
C VAL A 30 10.58 1.72 -14.16
N LEU A 31 11.61 1.41 -14.94
CA LEU A 31 11.55 0.39 -15.99
C LEU A 31 12.37 -0.80 -15.52
N VAL A 32 11.77 -1.98 -15.46
CA VAL A 32 12.41 -3.22 -15.02
C VAL A 32 12.49 -4.17 -16.21
N THR A 33 13.60 -4.86 -16.36
CA THR A 33 13.81 -5.87 -17.43
C THR A 33 14.13 -7.26 -16.88
N GLU A 34 14.49 -7.29 -15.61
CA GLU A 34 14.86 -8.47 -14.86
C GLU A 34 13.61 -9.32 -14.58
N PRO A 35 13.74 -10.65 -14.57
CA PRO A 35 12.65 -11.52 -14.14
C PRO A 35 12.20 -11.17 -12.72
N LEU A 36 10.88 -11.04 -12.54
CA LEU A 36 10.25 -10.74 -11.27
C LEU A 36 9.50 -11.96 -10.73
N TYR A 37 9.37 -12.05 -9.42
CA TYR A 37 8.69 -13.13 -8.70
C TYR A 37 7.65 -12.53 -7.76
N ASN A 38 6.55 -13.25 -7.53
CA ASN A 38 5.56 -12.81 -6.54
C ASN A 38 6.21 -12.72 -5.15
N VAL A 39 5.86 -11.66 -4.42
CA VAL A 39 6.22 -11.58 -3.00
C VAL A 39 5.38 -12.61 -2.22
N VAL A 40 6.06 -13.47 -1.46
CA VAL A 40 5.41 -14.47 -0.62
C VAL A 40 4.74 -13.79 0.56
N GLY A 41 3.51 -14.19 0.87
CA GLY A 41 2.73 -13.60 1.96
C GLY A 41 2.09 -12.26 1.65
N SER A 42 2.31 -11.70 0.46
CA SER A 42 1.51 -10.58 -0.08
C SER A 42 0.31 -11.06 -0.90
N THR A 43 0.00 -12.36 -0.86
CA THR A 43 -1.04 -12.97 -1.68
C THR A 43 -2.43 -12.60 -1.17
N GLY A 44 -3.14 -11.90 -2.03
CA GLY A 44 -4.32 -11.10 -1.70
C GLY A 44 -3.95 -9.63 -1.71
N ASP A 45 -4.46 -8.87 -2.69
CA ASP A 45 -4.56 -7.41 -2.53
C ASP A 45 -5.43 -7.24 -1.27
N PRO A 46 -4.93 -6.74 -0.12
CA PRO A 46 -5.81 -6.43 0.99
C PRO A 46 -6.82 -5.43 0.43
N LYS A 47 -8.03 -5.92 0.15
CA LYS A 47 -9.11 -5.15 -0.46
C LYS A 47 -9.59 -4.17 0.58
N ILE A 48 -8.94 -3.03 0.63
CA ILE A 48 -9.33 -1.96 1.53
C ILE A 48 -10.04 -0.95 0.65
N TYR A 49 -11.38 -1.05 0.66
CA TYR A 49 -12.32 -0.05 0.18
C TYR A 49 -11.73 1.34 0.43
N GLY A 50 -11.39 2.08 -0.63
CA GLY A 50 -10.71 3.38 -0.55
C GLY A 50 -9.45 3.47 -1.43
N GLU A 51 -8.38 2.74 -1.08
CA GLU A 51 -7.12 2.76 -1.82
C GLU A 51 -6.42 1.39 -1.86
N THR A 52 -6.53 0.74 -3.02
CA THR A 52 -5.87 -0.52 -3.38
C THR A 52 -4.48 -0.28 -3.97
N TRP A 53 -3.62 -1.30 -3.95
CA TRP A 53 -2.35 -1.24 -4.66
C TRP A 53 -2.54 -1.00 -6.17
N ARG A 54 -3.68 -1.45 -6.72
CA ARG A 54 -4.12 -1.10 -8.08
C ARG A 54 -4.38 0.40 -8.25
N GLN A 55 -5.10 1.03 -7.32
CA GLN A 55 -5.36 2.47 -7.39
C GLN A 55 -4.07 3.28 -7.22
N LEU A 56 -3.12 2.81 -6.40
CA LEU A 56 -1.79 3.43 -6.32
C LEU A 56 -1.11 3.42 -7.69
N LEU A 57 -1.05 2.27 -8.38
CA LEU A 57 -0.51 2.19 -9.76
C LEU A 57 -1.20 3.16 -10.74
N ILE A 58 -2.53 3.21 -10.69
CA ILE A 58 -3.33 4.12 -11.54
C ILE A 58 -2.99 5.58 -11.25
N SER A 59 -2.77 5.96 -9.99
CA SER A 59 -2.40 7.33 -9.61
C SER A 59 -1.05 7.78 -10.18
N TYR A 60 -0.16 6.81 -10.51
CA TYR A 60 1.11 7.05 -11.22
C TYR A 60 0.99 6.87 -12.75
N GLY A 61 -0.22 6.70 -13.27
CA GLY A 61 -0.50 6.51 -14.69
C GLY A 61 -0.15 5.13 -15.23
N ILE A 62 0.08 4.14 -14.36
CA ILE A 62 0.41 2.76 -14.72
C ILE A 62 -0.88 1.94 -14.79
N GLY A 63 -1.00 1.05 -15.77
CA GLY A 63 -2.20 0.20 -15.91
C GLY A 63 -3.44 0.95 -16.43
N THR A 64 -3.27 2.01 -17.21
CA THR A 64 -4.37 2.83 -17.74
C THR A 64 -4.41 2.87 -19.27
N GLY A 65 -5.59 3.10 -19.85
CA GLY A 65 -5.76 3.23 -21.30
C GLY A 65 -5.33 1.97 -22.07
N ALA A 66 -4.46 2.12 -23.07
CA ALA A 66 -3.90 0.99 -23.82
C ALA A 66 -3.03 0.04 -22.97
N HIS A 67 -2.65 0.47 -21.76
CA HIS A 67 -1.85 -0.32 -20.82
C HIS A 67 -2.69 -0.98 -19.70
N ASP A 68 -4.02 -1.00 -19.82
CA ASP A 68 -4.92 -1.71 -18.88
C ASP A 68 -4.96 -3.22 -19.17
N HIS A 69 -3.83 -3.89 -18.93
CA HIS A 69 -3.68 -5.33 -19.09
C HIS A 69 -2.69 -5.89 -18.06
N CYS A 70 -2.70 -7.21 -17.89
CA CYS A 70 -1.67 -7.94 -17.15
C CYS A 70 -0.33 -7.83 -17.88
N TYR A 71 0.73 -7.36 -17.22
CA TYR A 71 2.04 -7.16 -17.84
C TYR A 71 2.83 -8.47 -18.05
N THR A 72 2.46 -9.53 -17.34
CA THR A 72 3.01 -10.86 -17.60
C THR A 72 2.73 -11.31 -19.04
N THR A 73 3.74 -11.85 -19.72
CA THR A 73 3.66 -12.47 -21.05
C THR A 73 3.60 -14.00 -21.00
N ASP A 74 3.79 -14.60 -19.83
CA ASP A 74 3.61 -16.04 -19.61
C ASP A 74 2.17 -16.48 -19.92
N PRO A 75 1.96 -17.63 -20.58
CA PRO A 75 0.63 -18.08 -20.94
C PRO A 75 -0.22 -18.38 -19.71
N LEU A 76 -1.52 -18.08 -19.84
CA LEU A 76 -2.54 -18.56 -18.90
C LEU A 76 -2.67 -20.10 -18.94
N PRO A 77 -3.36 -20.71 -17.96
CA PRO A 77 -3.72 -22.12 -18.03
C PRO A 77 -4.36 -22.45 -19.38
N GLU A 78 -4.10 -23.66 -19.87
CA GLU A 78 -4.57 -24.12 -21.19
C GLU A 78 -3.98 -23.36 -22.39
N GLY A 79 -2.96 -22.51 -22.17
CA GLY A 79 -2.19 -21.88 -23.23
C GLY A 79 -2.87 -20.66 -23.87
N ALA A 80 -3.86 -20.05 -23.22
CA ALA A 80 -4.50 -18.86 -23.76
C ALA A 80 -3.49 -17.71 -23.90
N SER A 81 -3.47 -17.09 -25.09
CA SER A 81 -2.50 -16.06 -25.48
C SER A 81 -2.92 -14.63 -25.13
N SER A 82 -4.13 -14.45 -24.60
CA SER A 82 -4.68 -13.15 -24.21
C SER A 82 -4.95 -13.13 -22.71
N HIS A 83 -4.48 -12.09 -22.03
CA HIS A 83 -4.65 -11.94 -20.60
C HIS A 83 -5.90 -11.12 -20.26
N PRO A 84 -6.57 -11.39 -19.13
CA PRO A 84 -7.52 -10.46 -18.54
C PRO A 84 -6.92 -9.08 -18.33
N HIS A 85 -7.80 -8.09 -18.17
CA HIS A 85 -7.45 -6.73 -17.77
C HIS A 85 -6.64 -6.68 -16.46
N PHE A 86 -6.05 -5.53 -16.16
CA PHE A 86 -5.34 -5.30 -14.91
C PHE A 86 -6.33 -5.28 -13.73
N LEU A 87 -6.29 -6.35 -12.94
CA LEU A 87 -7.22 -6.58 -11.84
C LEU A 87 -6.60 -6.29 -10.47
N VAL A 88 -5.28 -6.48 -10.31
CA VAL A 88 -4.59 -6.38 -9.02
C VAL A 88 -3.20 -5.78 -9.17
N GLY A 89 -2.80 -4.93 -8.22
CA GLY A 89 -1.41 -4.46 -8.11
C GLY A 89 -0.57 -5.55 -7.45
N GLY A 90 0.09 -6.38 -8.25
CA GLY A 90 0.90 -7.48 -7.76
C GLY A 90 2.20 -6.98 -7.15
N HIS A 91 2.51 -7.42 -5.93
CA HIS A 91 3.79 -7.18 -5.31
C HIS A 91 4.81 -8.17 -5.84
N MET A 92 5.91 -7.64 -6.32
CA MET A 92 6.95 -8.36 -7.02
C MET A 92 8.32 -8.10 -6.37
N THR A 93 9.20 -9.07 -6.49
CA THR A 93 10.59 -8.98 -6.02
C THR A 93 11.52 -9.59 -7.05
N LEU A 94 12.79 -9.17 -7.01
CA LEU A 94 13.86 -9.79 -7.79
C LEU A 94 14.33 -11.11 -7.16
N GLN A 95 13.93 -11.39 -5.93
CA GLN A 95 14.33 -12.60 -5.21
C GLN A 95 13.42 -13.78 -5.59
N GLN A 96 14.02 -14.86 -6.10
CA GLN A 96 13.28 -16.03 -6.53
C GLN A 96 12.48 -16.70 -5.42
N ASP A 97 12.93 -16.61 -4.16
CA ASP A 97 12.19 -17.15 -3.02
C ASP A 97 10.99 -16.30 -2.61
N GLY A 98 10.75 -15.17 -3.30
CA GLY A 98 9.63 -14.26 -3.04
C GLY A 98 9.77 -13.44 -1.75
N HIS A 99 10.89 -13.50 -1.04
CA HIS A 99 11.03 -12.78 0.22
C HIS A 99 11.46 -11.33 -0.01
N VAL A 100 10.86 -10.43 0.77
CA VAL A 100 11.26 -9.03 0.86
C VAL A 100 11.45 -8.71 2.35
N PRO A 101 12.64 -8.31 2.80
CA PRO A 101 12.84 -7.92 4.18
C PRO A 101 11.98 -6.69 4.51
N THR A 102 11.52 -6.58 5.75
CA THR A 102 10.85 -5.38 6.27
C THR A 102 11.70 -4.14 6.00
N GLY A 103 11.07 -3.08 5.49
CA GLY A 103 11.76 -1.86 5.05
C GLY A 103 12.46 -1.98 3.69
N GLY A 104 12.44 -3.16 3.07
CA GLY A 104 13.10 -3.46 1.81
C GLY A 104 12.41 -2.86 0.59
N ARG A 105 12.91 -3.29 -0.59
CA ARG A 105 12.39 -2.90 -1.89
C ARG A 105 11.42 -3.94 -2.43
N CYS A 106 10.30 -3.45 -2.94
CA CYS A 106 9.27 -4.23 -3.61
C CYS A 106 8.87 -3.50 -4.89
N TYR A 107 8.36 -4.21 -5.89
CA TYR A 107 7.83 -3.61 -7.11
C TYR A 107 6.33 -3.87 -7.20
N LEU A 108 5.55 -2.89 -7.61
CA LEU A 108 4.16 -3.10 -8.01
C LEU A 108 4.06 -3.17 -9.53
N MET A 109 3.41 -4.23 -9.99
CA MET A 109 3.16 -4.50 -11.39
C MET A 109 1.67 -4.77 -11.64
N PRO A 110 1.10 -4.26 -12.73
CA PRO A 110 -0.23 -4.65 -13.20
C PRO A 110 -0.32 -6.15 -13.50
N LEU A 111 -1.14 -6.88 -12.75
CA LEU A 111 -1.35 -8.31 -12.94
C LEU A 111 -2.84 -8.66 -13.05
N CYS A 112 -3.10 -9.82 -13.68
CA CYS A 112 -4.37 -10.52 -13.51
C CYS A 112 -4.32 -11.40 -12.25
N GLN A 113 -5.49 -11.86 -11.80
CA GLN A 113 -5.62 -12.68 -10.58
C GLN A 113 -4.81 -13.98 -10.65
N TRP A 114 -4.73 -14.61 -11.83
CA TRP A 114 -3.97 -15.85 -12.01
C TRP A 114 -2.48 -15.65 -11.76
N HIS A 115 -1.88 -14.63 -12.39
CA HIS A 115 -0.45 -14.38 -12.24
C HIS A 115 -0.07 -13.90 -10.84
N ASN A 116 -1.01 -13.26 -10.12
CA ASN A 116 -0.84 -12.84 -8.73
C ASN A 116 -1.28 -13.90 -7.69
N SER A 117 -1.37 -15.18 -8.07
CA SER A 117 -1.81 -16.25 -7.16
C SER A 117 -0.64 -16.98 -6.52
N THR A 118 -0.86 -17.58 -5.35
CA THR A 118 0.14 -18.38 -4.62
C THR A 118 0.70 -19.55 -5.44
N THR A 119 -0.06 -20.06 -6.42
CA THR A 119 0.39 -21.14 -7.32
C THR A 119 1.49 -20.67 -8.28
N ARG A 120 1.75 -19.36 -8.34
CA ARG A 120 2.81 -18.73 -9.12
C ARG A 120 3.97 -18.21 -8.27
N ASP A 121 3.96 -18.46 -6.96
CA ASP A 121 5.08 -18.08 -6.09
C ASP A 121 6.34 -18.85 -6.49
N GLY A 122 7.48 -18.15 -6.51
CA GLY A 122 8.76 -18.69 -6.96
C GLY A 122 8.88 -18.97 -8.46
N ILE A 123 7.83 -18.69 -9.24
CA ILE A 123 7.87 -18.76 -10.70
C ILE A 123 8.19 -17.38 -11.26
N ALA A 124 9.22 -17.31 -12.11
CA ALA A 124 9.59 -16.09 -12.80
C ALA A 124 8.44 -15.63 -13.71
N GLN A 125 8.06 -14.36 -13.59
CA GLN A 125 7.05 -13.71 -14.41
C GLN A 125 7.78 -12.98 -15.54
N GLN A 126 7.61 -13.45 -16.77
CA GLN A 126 8.15 -12.75 -17.93
C GLN A 126 7.28 -11.54 -18.25
N HIS A 127 7.88 -10.41 -18.59
CA HIS A 127 7.19 -9.19 -18.97
C HIS A 127 8.01 -8.39 -19.99
N ASN A 128 7.42 -7.38 -20.61
CA ASN A 128 8.17 -6.49 -21.50
C ASN A 128 8.85 -5.38 -20.68
N LEU A 129 9.55 -4.48 -21.36
CA LEU A 129 10.05 -3.25 -20.74
C LEU A 129 8.85 -2.34 -20.41
N ASP A 130 8.29 -2.55 -19.23
CA ASP A 130 7.08 -1.89 -18.76
C ASP A 130 7.35 -0.94 -17.60
N ARG A 131 6.46 0.05 -17.43
CA ARG A 131 6.52 1.00 -16.31
C ARG A 131 5.95 0.34 -15.05
N MET A 132 6.77 0.23 -14.02
CA MET A 132 6.40 -0.33 -12.72
C MET A 132 6.61 0.70 -11.62
N LEU A 133 6.06 0.44 -10.45
CA LEU A 133 6.30 1.28 -9.27
C LEU A 133 7.24 0.56 -8.32
N GLU A 134 8.46 1.07 -8.14
CA GLU A 134 9.34 0.58 -7.08
C GLU A 134 8.95 1.24 -5.76
N LEU A 135 8.63 0.41 -4.78
CA LEU A 135 8.31 0.78 -3.41
C LEU A 135 9.53 0.58 -2.52
N HIS A 136 9.81 1.55 -1.68
CA HIS A 136 10.83 1.48 -0.63
C HIS A 136 10.21 1.64 0.74
N GLY A 137 10.83 1.04 1.76
CA GLY A 137 10.26 1.01 3.09
C GLY A 137 9.02 0.10 3.18
N TYR A 138 8.91 -0.88 2.28
CA TYR A 138 7.76 -1.77 2.19
C TYR A 138 7.69 -2.71 3.40
N ASN A 139 6.50 -2.87 3.95
CA ASN A 139 6.21 -3.80 5.04
C ASN A 139 5.19 -4.84 4.57
N ILE A 140 5.53 -6.12 4.68
CA ILE A 140 4.63 -7.21 4.29
C ILE A 140 3.33 -7.12 5.12
N GLY A 141 2.19 -7.22 4.44
CA GLY A 141 0.86 -7.14 5.07
C GLY A 141 0.37 -5.71 5.34
N GLU A 142 1.17 -4.69 5.03
CA GLU A 142 0.74 -3.30 5.11
C GLU A 142 -0.25 -2.95 3.98
N PRO A 143 -1.35 -2.24 4.28
CA PRO A 143 -2.21 -1.63 3.27
C PRO A 143 -1.57 -0.48 2.46
N ALA A 144 -2.06 -0.23 1.25
CA ALA A 144 -1.58 0.88 0.41
C ALA A 144 -1.80 2.26 1.07
N VAL A 145 -2.91 2.43 1.82
CA VAL A 145 -3.21 3.69 2.52
C VAL A 145 -2.21 4.01 3.63
N THR A 146 -1.74 3.01 4.37
CA THR A 146 -0.68 3.16 5.38
C THR A 146 0.68 3.40 4.75
N PHE A 147 0.98 2.75 3.62
CA PHE A 147 2.18 3.05 2.85
C PHE A 147 2.21 4.52 2.40
N ARG A 148 1.07 5.05 1.91
CA ARG A 148 0.94 6.45 1.50
C ARG A 148 1.04 7.44 2.65
N ALA A 149 0.45 7.11 3.80
CA ALA A 149 0.61 7.91 5.02
C ALA A 149 2.09 8.06 5.42
N ARG A 150 2.95 7.10 5.05
CA ARG A 150 4.40 7.13 5.31
C ARG A 150 5.24 7.81 4.23
N LEU A 151 4.62 8.36 3.18
CA LEU A 151 5.34 9.19 2.21
C LEU A 151 5.90 10.46 2.87
N PRO A 152 7.01 11.02 2.34
CA PRO A 152 7.63 12.20 2.91
C PRO A 152 6.69 13.40 2.82
N ASP A 153 6.56 14.13 3.92
CA ASP A 153 5.77 15.36 4.03
C ASP A 153 6.38 16.21 5.16
N GLU A 154 6.25 17.53 5.05
CA GLU A 154 6.76 18.46 6.07
C GLU A 154 5.85 18.52 7.31
N ARG A 155 4.58 18.12 7.17
CA ARG A 155 3.61 18.10 8.26
C ARG A 155 3.92 16.97 9.26
N PRO A 156 3.94 17.25 10.57
CA PRO A 156 4.44 16.33 11.58
C PRO A 156 3.58 15.08 11.80
N TYR A 157 2.33 15.06 11.33
CA TYR A 157 1.43 13.93 11.54
C TYR A 157 0.91 13.35 10.24
N ALA A 158 0.72 12.04 10.22
CA ALA A 158 0.00 11.33 9.17
C ALA A 158 -1.22 10.65 9.78
N LEU A 159 -2.37 10.84 9.16
CA LEU A 159 -3.63 10.25 9.59
C LEU A 159 -4.08 9.24 8.55
N VAL A 160 -4.34 8.02 8.99
CA VAL A 160 -5.13 7.04 8.25
C VAL A 160 -6.52 7.02 8.86
N TYR A 161 -7.56 7.28 8.09
CA TYR A 161 -8.91 7.44 8.62
C TYR A 161 -9.98 6.85 7.71
N GLN A 162 -11.12 6.53 8.31
CA GLN A 162 -12.28 6.01 7.61
C GLN A 162 -13.29 7.13 7.32
N GLN A 163 -13.81 7.14 6.09
CA GLN A 163 -14.96 7.95 5.69
C GLN A 163 -15.91 7.07 4.88
N GLY A 164 -17.12 6.83 5.43
CA GLY A 164 -18.03 5.81 4.91
C GLY A 164 -17.41 4.42 4.97
N ASP A 165 -17.47 3.68 3.86
CA ASP A 165 -16.83 2.36 3.75
C ASP A 165 -15.36 2.44 3.35
N ALA A 166 -14.84 3.65 3.08
CA ALA A 166 -13.53 3.84 2.50
C ALA A 166 -12.48 4.33 3.50
N TRP A 167 -11.22 3.92 3.29
CA TRP A 167 -10.06 4.38 4.05
C TRP A 167 -9.19 5.32 3.23
N PHE A 168 -8.75 6.39 3.89
CA PHE A 168 -7.99 7.48 3.30
C PHE A 168 -6.76 7.80 4.14
N SER A 169 -5.83 8.54 3.54
CA SER A 169 -4.70 9.13 4.26
C SER A 169 -4.61 10.63 4.00
N THR A 170 -4.19 11.37 5.02
CA THR A 170 -3.86 12.80 4.91
C THR A 170 -2.73 13.13 5.89
N ASN A 171 -2.11 14.29 5.71
CA ASN A 171 -1.07 14.77 6.62
C ASN A 171 -1.59 16.01 7.36
N LEU A 172 -1.29 16.08 8.66
CA LEU A 172 -1.85 17.11 9.55
C LEU A 172 -0.73 17.96 10.15
N THR A 173 -1.01 19.26 10.25
CA THR A 173 -0.31 20.21 11.12
C THR A 173 -0.65 19.96 12.61
N GLU A 174 0.08 20.60 13.52
CA GLU A 174 -0.23 20.55 14.96
C GLU A 174 -1.63 21.09 15.28
N ALA A 175 -2.10 22.12 14.58
CA ALA A 175 -3.42 22.69 14.81
C ALA A 175 -4.55 21.73 14.37
N GLU A 176 -4.35 21.04 13.24
CA GLU A 176 -5.32 20.05 12.74
C GLU A 176 -5.34 18.79 13.60
N GLU A 177 -4.18 18.35 14.09
CA GLU A 177 -4.08 17.25 15.06
C GLU A 177 -4.81 17.59 16.37
N ALA A 178 -4.58 18.80 16.92
CA ALA A 178 -5.26 19.23 18.14
C ALA A 178 -6.79 19.27 17.95
N ARG A 179 -7.27 19.70 16.78
CA ARG A 179 -8.70 19.69 16.46
C ARG A 179 -9.26 18.29 16.29
N LEU A 180 -8.51 17.37 15.68
CA LEU A 180 -8.89 15.95 15.65
C LEU A 180 -9.04 15.41 17.08
N ALA A 181 -8.09 15.71 17.97
CA ALA A 181 -8.11 15.22 19.35
C ALA A 181 -9.26 15.81 20.18
N SER A 182 -9.63 17.08 19.99
CA SER A 182 -10.68 17.74 20.76
C SER A 182 -12.08 17.58 20.19
N GLU A 183 -12.22 17.55 18.86
CA GLU A 183 -13.52 17.63 18.17
C GLU A 183 -13.79 16.42 17.28
N GLY A 184 -12.79 15.58 16.98
CA GLY A 184 -12.93 14.47 16.03
C GLY A 184 -13.10 14.95 14.58
N LEU A 185 -12.53 16.12 14.24
CA LEU A 185 -12.71 16.79 12.95
C LEU A 185 -11.38 17.00 12.22
N ILE A 186 -11.39 16.78 10.91
CA ILE A 186 -10.29 17.14 10.00
C ILE A 186 -10.75 18.07 8.89
N GLU A 187 -9.81 18.80 8.29
CA GLU A 187 -10.06 19.53 7.05
C GLU A 187 -9.72 18.67 5.84
N GLU A 188 -10.68 18.57 4.92
CA GLU A 188 -10.47 18.07 3.57
C GLU A 188 -10.51 19.24 2.59
N GLY A 189 -9.86 19.09 1.43
CA GLY A 189 -9.60 20.15 0.46
C GLY A 189 -10.76 21.15 0.25
N ALA A 190 -10.40 22.40 -0.04
CA ALA A 190 -11.33 23.54 -0.16
C ALA A 190 -12.07 23.92 1.14
N GLY A 191 -11.50 23.61 2.31
CA GLY A 191 -11.99 24.09 3.61
C GLY A 191 -13.22 23.34 4.13
N ASN A 192 -13.51 22.15 3.59
CA ASN A 192 -14.57 21.30 4.11
C ASN A 192 -14.08 20.59 5.37
N THR A 193 -14.94 20.48 6.38
CA THR A 193 -14.63 19.76 7.62
C THR A 193 -15.37 18.43 7.63
N VAL A 194 -14.66 17.36 7.97
CA VAL A 194 -15.19 16.00 8.03
C VAL A 194 -15.02 15.45 9.44
N SER A 195 -16.07 14.82 9.95
CA SER A 195 -15.99 14.08 11.21
C SER A 195 -15.39 12.70 10.97
N VAL A 196 -14.40 12.36 11.79
CA VAL A 196 -13.66 11.11 11.72
C VAL A 196 -13.86 10.35 13.03
N SER A 197 -14.51 9.20 12.93
CA SER A 197 -14.79 8.33 14.08
C SER A 197 -13.88 7.11 14.15
N ALA A 198 -13.16 6.80 13.06
CA ALA A 198 -12.22 5.71 13.00
C ALA A 198 -10.91 6.14 12.33
N TYR A 199 -9.78 5.99 13.03
CA TYR A 199 -8.47 6.41 12.57
C TYR A 199 -7.29 5.72 13.28
N MET A 200 -6.14 5.79 12.62
CA MET A 200 -4.80 5.61 13.18
C MET A 200 -3.99 6.88 12.90
N LEU A 201 -3.49 7.52 13.96
CA LEU A 201 -2.68 8.72 13.91
C LEU A 201 -1.22 8.36 14.15
N LEU A 202 -0.36 8.78 13.22
CA LEU A 202 1.08 8.59 13.27
C LEU A 202 1.76 9.93 13.46
N LYS A 203 2.81 9.95 14.28
CA LYS A 203 3.74 11.08 14.42
C LYS A 203 5.02 10.79 13.65
N ARG A 204 5.44 11.74 12.82
CA ARG A 204 6.74 11.73 12.14
C ARG A 204 7.81 12.24 13.10
N GLU A 205 8.91 11.50 13.20
CA GLU A 205 10.04 11.83 14.05
C GLU A 205 11.34 11.63 13.26
N VAL A 206 12.31 12.50 13.47
CA VAL A 206 13.64 12.38 12.86
C VAL A 206 14.57 11.71 13.85
N GLU A 207 15.09 10.54 13.48
CA GLU A 207 16.02 9.75 14.28
C GLU A 207 17.20 9.34 13.42
N ASP A 208 18.42 9.66 13.87
CA ASP A 208 19.67 9.34 13.15
C ASP A 208 19.65 9.75 11.65
N GLY A 209 18.99 10.88 11.36
CA GLY A 209 18.84 11.41 9.99
C GLY A 209 17.79 10.69 9.14
N ARG A 210 16.99 9.79 9.72
CA ARG A 210 15.88 9.08 9.08
C ARG A 210 14.55 9.56 9.65
N VAL A 211 13.51 9.58 8.82
CA VAL A 211 12.15 9.83 9.28
C VAL A 211 11.53 8.49 9.67
N VAL A 212 11.10 8.38 10.92
CA VAL A 212 10.37 7.22 11.46
C VAL A 212 8.98 7.65 11.93
N TYR A 213 8.08 6.69 12.04
CA TYR A 213 6.69 6.93 12.45
C TYR A 213 6.39 6.20 13.76
N SER A 214 5.82 6.92 14.71
CA SER A 214 5.31 6.39 15.97
C SER A 214 3.79 6.44 15.97
N VAL A 215 3.12 5.39 16.46
CA VAL A 215 1.66 5.40 16.64
C VAL A 215 1.34 6.30 17.83
N LEU A 216 0.65 7.40 17.58
CA LEU A 216 0.27 8.37 18.62
C LEU A 216 -1.10 8.06 19.21
N ALA A 217 -2.07 7.71 18.36
CA ALA A 217 -3.42 7.36 18.77
C ALA A 217 -4.08 6.42 17.77
N THR A 218 -5.00 5.59 18.26
CA THR A 218 -5.88 4.77 17.45
C THR A 218 -7.29 4.81 18.00
N GLN A 219 -8.25 4.97 17.11
CA GLN A 219 -9.66 4.77 17.38
C GLN A 219 -10.18 3.90 16.26
N LEU A 220 -10.30 2.60 16.44
CA LEU A 220 -10.71 1.67 15.39
C LEU A 220 -12.02 0.99 15.80
N PRO A 221 -12.94 0.73 14.86
CA PRO A 221 -14.16 -0.02 15.17
C PRO A 221 -13.78 -1.43 15.64
N ALA A 222 -14.55 -1.99 16.57
CA ALA A 222 -14.39 -3.38 16.97
C ALA A 222 -14.69 -4.29 15.76
N GLY A 223 -13.79 -5.25 15.50
CA GLY A 223 -13.99 -6.33 14.52
C GLY A 223 -15.01 -7.37 14.97
#